data_AF-B6B3E3-F1
#
_entry.id   AF-B6B3E3-F1
#
_cell.length_a   1.000
_cell.length_b   1.000
_cell.length_c   1.000
_cell.angle_alpha   90.00
_cell.angle_beta   90.00
_cell.angle_gamma   90.00
#
_symmetry.space_group_name_H-M   'P 1'
#
loop_
_entity.id
_entity.type
_entity.pdbx_description
1 polymer ?
#
loop_
_entity_poly.entity_id
_entity_poly.type
_entity_poly.pdbx_seq_one_letter_code
_entity_poly.pdbx_strand_id
1 'polypeptide(L)'
;MIRHFDKIENLGVFSNYKKPSDISQFERFNLIYGLNGSGKTTLSRFFSDLNEGQADSFPSLKYKIKTDDGDFQQGKPYSRKIRVFNAEYVDANIGQLEGTLDPIYVIGAENKTLAETVKSDEAVLLKMTQKLSEKQTELAKLEKQRGKVFTDIAPKITEAAKGAVTRTYNKRNAENAYNGLVTFQQLKLEDLAEASKTMKQSAMNKLTEFTVPQIRLGQTEKPLFDAIELHVVAVSNILQISATSSAIERLKKNPALAAWVEVGRELHDHSADMKCEYCRQKIPVEREAELAAHFNTSDANLKAKIERAINENRAIYEEVERIRGLSEQVLYPGAVHSWLWSETQHS
;
A
#
# COMPACT_ATOMS: atom_id res chain seq x y z
N MET A 1 -3.05 -18.90 75.91
CA MET A 1 -1.99 -19.86 76.30
C MET A 1 -2.65 -21.16 76.76
N ILE A 2 -2.02 -22.32 76.55
CA ILE A 2 -2.52 -23.59 77.09
C ILE A 2 -2.25 -23.61 78.60
N ARG A 3 -3.29 -23.86 79.41
CA ARG A 3 -3.21 -23.87 80.87
C ARG A 3 -3.09 -25.26 81.44
N HIS A 4 -3.75 -26.26 80.86
CA HIS A 4 -3.60 -27.67 81.20
C HIS A 4 -4.43 -28.53 80.25
N PHE A 5 -4.17 -29.83 80.29
CA PHE A 5 -5.00 -30.84 79.66
C PHE A 5 -6.05 -31.30 80.69
N ASP A 6 -7.34 -31.17 80.38
CA ASP A 6 -8.42 -31.71 81.22
C ASP A 6 -8.52 -33.22 81.05
N LYS A 7 -8.46 -33.66 79.78
CA LYS A 7 -8.63 -35.05 79.39
C LYS A 7 -7.88 -35.34 78.09
N ILE A 8 -7.24 -36.50 78.00
CA ILE A 8 -6.66 -37.04 76.77
C ILE A 8 -7.01 -38.53 76.70
N GLU A 9 -7.57 -38.98 75.59
CA GLU A 9 -7.91 -40.39 75.32
C GLU A 9 -7.28 -40.83 74.00
N ASN A 10 -6.80 -42.08 73.97
CA ASN A 10 -6.23 -42.75 72.79
C ASN A 10 -4.97 -42.07 72.18
N LEU A 11 -4.15 -41.40 72.99
CA LEU A 11 -2.87 -40.83 72.56
C LEU A 11 -1.70 -41.69 73.03
N GLY A 12 -1.46 -42.82 72.36
CA GLY A 12 -0.36 -43.73 72.71
C GLY A 12 -0.40 -44.17 74.17
N VAL A 13 0.60 -43.81 74.97
CA VAL A 13 0.65 -44.11 76.41
C VAL A 13 -0.39 -43.34 77.24
N PHE A 14 -0.95 -42.25 76.72
CA PHE A 14 -2.05 -41.51 77.33
C PHE A 14 -3.39 -42.06 76.84
N SER A 15 -3.71 -43.30 77.23
CA SER A 15 -4.94 -43.98 76.82
C SER A 15 -6.21 -43.36 77.42
N ASN A 16 -6.15 -42.91 78.68
CA ASN A 16 -7.25 -42.26 79.40
C ASN A 16 -6.72 -41.33 80.50
N TYR A 17 -5.95 -40.32 80.10
CA TYR A 17 -5.46 -39.30 81.01
C TYR A 17 -6.61 -38.39 81.47
N LYS A 18 -6.69 -38.18 82.79
CA LYS A 18 -7.53 -37.17 83.43
C LYS A 18 -6.64 -36.35 84.35
N LYS A 19 -6.84 -35.05 84.36
CA LYS A 19 -6.08 -34.13 85.21
C LYS A 19 -6.18 -34.53 86.70
N PRO A 20 -5.07 -34.85 87.38
CA PRO A 20 -5.04 -35.03 88.82
C PRO A 20 -5.36 -33.71 89.56
N SER A 21 -5.95 -33.78 90.76
CA SER A 21 -6.34 -32.59 91.53
C SER A 21 -5.15 -31.75 92.02
N ASP A 22 -3.97 -32.35 92.09
CA ASP A 22 -2.72 -31.80 92.62
C ASP A 22 -1.79 -31.22 91.54
N ILE A 23 -2.16 -31.28 90.26
CA ILE A 23 -1.32 -30.75 89.18
C ILE A 23 -1.56 -29.26 88.93
N SER A 24 -0.50 -28.46 89.07
CA SER A 24 -0.50 -27.04 88.74
C SER A 24 -0.78 -26.80 87.27
N GLN A 25 -1.29 -25.60 86.96
CA GLN A 25 -1.44 -25.15 85.57
C GLN A 25 -0.07 -24.87 84.96
N PHE A 26 0.00 -24.90 83.63
CA PHE A 26 1.18 -24.47 82.89
C PHE A 26 1.41 -22.97 83.05
N GLU A 27 2.66 -22.63 83.33
CA GLU A 27 3.18 -21.28 83.46
C GLU A 27 3.98 -20.89 82.21
N ARG A 28 4.56 -19.68 82.17
CA ARG A 28 5.36 -19.21 81.03
C ARG A 28 6.49 -20.19 80.66
N PHE A 29 7.08 -20.85 81.65
CA PHE A 29 8.11 -21.86 81.49
C PHE A 29 7.71 -23.13 82.25
N ASN A 30 7.78 -24.28 81.59
CA ASN A 30 7.42 -25.57 82.17
C ASN A 30 8.52 -26.59 81.88
N LEU A 31 8.89 -27.38 82.88
CA LEU A 31 9.79 -28.51 82.74
C LEU A 31 9.00 -29.80 82.90
N ILE A 32 8.86 -30.57 81.82
CA ILE A 32 8.19 -31.88 81.83
C ILE A 32 9.27 -32.95 81.68
N TYR A 33 9.42 -33.82 82.68
CA TYR A 33 10.43 -34.87 82.72
C TYR A 33 9.83 -36.19 83.22
N GLY A 34 10.55 -37.30 82.99
CA GLY A 34 10.09 -38.64 83.32
C GLY A 34 10.98 -39.70 82.69
N LEU A 35 10.80 -40.96 83.07
CA LEU A 35 11.58 -42.10 82.56
C LEU A 35 11.39 -42.31 81.05
N ASN A 36 12.26 -43.09 80.43
CA ASN A 36 12.06 -43.50 79.03
C ASN A 36 10.74 -44.30 78.92
N GLY A 37 9.97 -44.06 77.86
CA GLY A 37 8.64 -44.65 77.69
C GLY A 37 7.50 -43.95 78.44
N SER A 38 7.76 -42.93 79.26
CA SER A 38 6.70 -42.16 79.97
C SER A 38 5.83 -41.27 79.06
N GLY A 39 6.07 -41.25 77.75
CA GLY A 39 5.26 -40.47 76.80
C GLY A 39 5.75 -39.05 76.50
N LYS A 40 6.94 -38.64 76.97
CA LYS A 40 7.50 -37.30 76.68
C LYS A 40 7.52 -36.96 75.18
N THR A 41 8.02 -37.87 74.36
CA THR A 41 8.06 -37.70 72.89
C THR A 41 6.65 -37.71 72.29
N THR A 42 5.74 -38.54 72.81
CA THR A 42 4.34 -38.56 72.38
C THR A 42 3.66 -37.22 72.69
N LEU A 43 3.94 -36.62 73.84
CA LEU A 43 3.41 -35.34 74.24
C LEU A 43 3.99 -34.20 73.39
N SER A 44 5.28 -34.22 73.06
CA SER A 44 5.87 -33.20 72.18
C SER A 44 5.30 -33.26 70.77
N ARG A 45 5.09 -34.47 70.21
CA ARG A 45 4.38 -34.68 68.95
C ARG A 45 2.96 -34.14 69.00
N PHE A 46 2.23 -34.45 70.06
CA PHE A 46 0.87 -33.96 70.24
C PHE A 46 0.78 -32.43 70.20
N PHE A 47 1.74 -31.70 70.78
CA PHE A 47 1.80 -30.24 70.64
C PHE A 47 1.96 -29.76 69.19
N SER A 48 2.62 -30.54 68.33
CA SER A 48 2.72 -30.25 66.89
C SER A 48 1.37 -30.50 66.20
N ASP A 49 0.73 -31.63 66.49
CA ASP A 49 -0.57 -32.03 65.94
C ASP A 49 -1.69 -31.00 66.24
N LEU A 50 -1.60 -30.28 67.38
CA LEU A 50 -2.53 -29.19 67.71
C LEU A 50 -2.54 -28.08 66.65
N ASN A 51 -1.44 -27.85 65.92
CA ASN A 51 -1.40 -26.84 64.85
C ASN A 51 -2.22 -27.25 63.63
N GLU A 52 -2.30 -28.55 63.34
CA GLU A 52 -3.02 -29.08 62.19
C GLU A 52 -4.47 -29.40 62.55
N GLY A 53 -4.75 -29.58 63.85
CA GLY A 53 -6.08 -29.92 64.35
C GLY A 53 -6.43 -31.40 64.15
N GLN A 54 -5.50 -32.18 63.60
CA GLN A 54 -5.57 -33.60 63.36
C GLN A 54 -4.24 -34.25 63.76
N ALA A 55 -4.30 -35.51 64.19
CA ALA A 55 -3.13 -36.31 64.53
C ALA A 55 -3.17 -37.59 63.69
N ASP A 56 -2.47 -37.61 62.56
CA ASP A 56 -2.51 -38.73 61.61
C ASP A 56 -2.09 -40.08 62.25
N SER A 57 -1.18 -40.01 63.22
CA SER A 57 -0.73 -41.17 63.99
C SER A 57 -1.76 -41.71 64.99
N PHE A 58 -2.78 -40.92 65.35
CA PHE A 58 -3.80 -41.29 66.34
C PHE A 58 -5.22 -40.88 65.89
N PRO A 59 -5.84 -41.61 64.94
CA PRO A 59 -7.15 -41.24 64.38
C PRO A 59 -8.32 -41.23 65.38
N SER A 60 -8.21 -41.99 66.48
CA SER A 60 -9.22 -42.09 67.54
C SER A 60 -8.97 -41.16 68.73
N LEU A 61 -8.01 -40.24 68.60
CA LEU A 61 -7.63 -39.28 69.61
C LEU A 61 -8.80 -38.39 70.03
N LYS A 62 -9.01 -38.27 71.35
CA LYS A 62 -9.92 -37.28 71.93
C LYS A 62 -9.21 -36.49 73.01
N TYR A 63 -9.41 -35.18 73.03
CA TYR A 63 -8.81 -34.35 74.07
C TYR A 63 -9.70 -33.16 74.42
N LYS A 64 -9.52 -32.69 75.65
CA LYS A 64 -10.07 -31.43 76.13
C LYS A 64 -8.94 -30.65 76.80
N ILE A 65 -8.69 -29.43 76.31
CA ILE A 65 -7.59 -28.57 76.74
C ILE A 65 -8.17 -27.27 77.27
N LYS A 66 -7.72 -26.83 78.44
CA LYS A 66 -8.06 -25.52 78.97
C LYS A 66 -7.05 -24.49 78.47
N THR A 67 -7.54 -23.40 77.89
CA THR A 67 -6.69 -22.30 77.40
C THR A 67 -7.20 -20.95 77.89
N ASP A 68 -6.39 -19.90 77.79
CA ASP A 68 -6.85 -18.53 78.08
C ASP A 68 -8.00 -18.07 77.17
N ASP A 69 -8.05 -18.61 75.95
CA ASP A 69 -9.00 -18.22 74.91
C ASP A 69 -10.30 -19.07 74.98
N GLY A 70 -10.42 -19.94 75.98
CA GLY A 70 -11.54 -20.88 76.16
C GLY A 70 -11.11 -22.35 76.16
N ASP A 71 -12.11 -23.24 76.25
CA ASP A 71 -11.88 -24.68 76.14
C ASP A 71 -11.61 -25.05 74.67
N PHE A 72 -10.56 -25.82 74.43
CA PHE A 72 -10.15 -26.28 73.10
C PHE A 72 -10.32 -27.81 72.97
N GLN A 73 -10.84 -28.24 71.82
CA GLN A 73 -11.16 -29.63 71.50
C GLN A 73 -10.83 -29.91 70.03
N GLN A 74 -10.88 -31.19 69.65
CA GLN A 74 -10.58 -31.70 68.31
C GLN A 74 -11.41 -31.09 67.17
N GLY A 75 -10.85 -31.10 65.96
CA GLY A 75 -11.56 -30.78 64.71
C GLY A 75 -11.29 -29.39 64.13
N LYS A 76 -10.48 -28.56 64.81
CA LYS A 76 -9.97 -27.30 64.28
C LYS A 76 -8.50 -27.10 64.69
N PRO A 77 -7.67 -26.46 63.85
CA PRO A 77 -6.36 -25.97 64.25
C PRO A 77 -6.43 -25.09 65.50
N TYR A 78 -5.45 -25.25 66.40
CA TYR A 78 -5.31 -24.35 67.53
C TYR A 78 -4.99 -22.92 67.04
N SER A 79 -5.65 -21.93 67.63
CA SER A 79 -5.62 -20.53 67.17
C SER A 79 -4.23 -19.88 67.23
N ARG A 80 -3.36 -20.35 68.14
CA ARG A 80 -1.99 -19.85 68.29
C ARG A 80 -1.02 -20.88 67.73
N LYS A 81 -0.13 -20.46 66.83
CA LYS A 81 0.92 -21.33 66.30
C LYS A 81 1.85 -21.80 67.42
N ILE A 82 1.94 -23.10 67.61
CA ILE A 82 2.86 -23.77 68.53
C ILE A 82 4.11 -24.16 67.73
N ARG A 83 5.29 -23.75 68.17
CA ARG A 83 6.56 -24.19 67.55
C ARG A 83 7.15 -25.31 68.39
N VAL A 84 7.29 -26.49 67.80
CA VAL A 84 7.86 -27.67 68.46
C VAL A 84 9.21 -27.97 67.82
N PHE A 85 10.26 -27.98 68.63
CA PHE A 85 11.61 -28.37 68.21
C PHE A 85 11.89 -29.78 68.75
N ASN A 86 11.61 -30.79 67.93
CA ASN A 86 11.82 -32.21 68.24
C ASN A 86 12.63 -32.90 67.12
N ALA A 87 12.92 -34.20 67.28
CA ALA A 87 13.67 -34.96 66.28
C ALA A 87 13.01 -34.94 64.89
N GLU A 88 11.68 -35.02 64.83
CA GLU A 88 10.94 -34.97 63.55
C GLU A 88 11.04 -33.62 62.85
N TYR A 89 11.02 -32.52 63.63
CA TYR A 89 11.26 -31.18 63.09
C TYR A 89 12.67 -31.08 62.50
N VAL A 90 13.68 -31.64 63.19
CA VAL A 90 15.06 -31.69 62.70
C VAL A 90 15.13 -32.55 61.42
N ASP A 91 14.58 -33.76 61.42
CA ASP A 91 14.61 -34.63 60.24
C ASP A 91 13.89 -34.01 59.03
N ALA A 92 12.73 -33.37 59.24
CA ALA A 92 11.93 -32.79 58.16
C ALA A 92 12.52 -31.49 57.58
N ASN A 93 13.20 -30.68 58.39
CA ASN A 93 13.69 -29.35 57.98
C ASN A 93 15.21 -29.27 57.80
N ILE A 94 15.97 -30.17 58.42
CA ILE A 94 17.44 -30.19 58.43
C ILE A 94 17.96 -31.47 57.75
N GLY A 95 17.24 -32.59 57.82
CA GLY A 95 17.64 -33.89 57.25
C GLY A 95 18.59 -34.69 58.16
N GLN A 96 18.98 -35.90 57.74
CA GLN A 96 19.99 -36.71 58.43
C GLN A 96 21.35 -35.97 58.39
N LEU A 97 21.81 -35.55 59.56
CA LEU A 97 23.09 -34.86 59.74
C LEU A 97 24.25 -35.86 59.66
N GLU A 98 24.80 -36.08 58.46
CA GLU A 98 26.14 -36.69 58.29
C GLU A 98 27.19 -35.57 58.18
N GLY A 99 28.01 -35.39 59.23
CA GLY A 99 29.19 -34.51 59.23
C GLY A 99 29.14 -33.27 60.13
N THR A 100 30.31 -32.68 60.36
CA THR A 100 30.53 -31.44 61.13
C THR A 100 29.89 -30.24 60.43
N LEU A 101 29.01 -29.53 61.16
CA LEU A 101 28.20 -28.42 60.69
C LEU A 101 29.00 -27.14 60.40
N ASP A 102 28.78 -26.55 59.22
CA ASP A 102 28.85 -25.10 58.98
C ASP A 102 27.45 -24.47 59.19
N PRO A 103 27.34 -23.17 59.51
CA PRO A 103 26.11 -22.55 60.00
C PRO A 103 24.90 -22.70 59.08
N ILE A 104 23.76 -22.97 59.70
CA ILE A 104 22.48 -23.42 59.14
C ILE A 104 21.88 -22.38 58.18
N TYR A 105 21.86 -22.69 56.88
CA TYR A 105 20.92 -22.13 55.92
C TYR A 105 19.63 -22.96 56.00
N VAL A 106 18.58 -22.44 56.64
CA VAL A 106 17.29 -23.14 56.76
C VAL A 106 16.63 -23.15 55.38
N ILE A 107 16.83 -24.22 54.62
CA ILE A 107 16.11 -24.48 53.36
C ILE A 107 14.92 -25.39 53.73
N GLY A 108 13.74 -24.80 53.86
CA GLY A 108 12.50 -25.59 54.02
C GLY A 108 12.27 -26.52 52.82
N ALA A 109 11.53 -27.62 53.01
CA ALA A 109 11.28 -28.63 51.98
C ALA A 109 10.73 -28.07 50.66
N GLU A 110 9.90 -27.03 50.71
CA GLU A 110 9.39 -26.32 49.53
C GLU A 110 10.51 -25.74 48.67
N ASN A 111 11.55 -25.16 49.29
CA ASN A 111 12.66 -24.53 48.56
C ASN A 111 13.57 -25.55 47.84
N LYS A 112 13.67 -26.79 48.35
CA LYS A 112 14.43 -27.86 47.68
C LYS A 112 13.73 -28.29 46.38
N THR A 113 12.41 -28.51 46.44
CA THR A 113 11.62 -28.85 45.25
C THR A 113 11.62 -27.72 44.22
N LEU A 114 11.59 -26.47 44.69
CA LEU A 114 11.67 -25.28 43.85
C LEU A 114 13.03 -25.20 43.13
N ALA A 115 14.13 -25.46 43.82
CA ALA A 115 15.47 -25.43 43.24
C ALA A 115 15.67 -26.53 42.16
N GLU A 116 15.15 -27.73 42.38
CA GLU A 116 15.17 -28.80 41.39
C GLU A 116 14.33 -28.46 40.15
N THR A 117 13.18 -27.82 40.35
CA THR A 117 12.30 -27.36 39.26
C THR A 117 12.98 -26.27 38.43
N VAL A 118 13.60 -25.27 39.07
CA VAL A 118 14.35 -24.20 38.37
C VAL A 118 15.46 -24.79 37.49
N LYS A 119 16.22 -25.75 38.01
CA LYS A 119 17.29 -26.41 37.23
C LYS A 119 16.76 -27.17 36.02
N SER A 120 15.62 -27.85 36.16
CA SER A 120 14.93 -28.50 35.04
C SER A 120 14.49 -27.49 33.99
N ASP A 121 13.86 -26.40 34.43
CA ASP A 121 13.32 -25.36 33.55
C ASP A 121 14.44 -24.62 32.80
N GLU A 122 15.58 -24.34 33.45
CA GLU A 122 16.76 -23.78 32.81
C GLU A 122 17.32 -24.69 31.71
N ALA A 123 17.35 -26.01 31.95
CA ALA A 123 17.80 -26.98 30.96
C ALA A 123 16.84 -27.07 29.75
N VAL A 124 15.53 -26.95 29.98
CA VAL A 124 14.52 -26.88 28.91
C VAL A 124 14.66 -25.58 28.14
N LEU A 125 14.81 -24.45 28.84
CA LEU A 125 14.97 -23.12 28.23
C LEU A 125 16.21 -23.09 27.32
N LEU A 126 17.34 -23.64 27.76
CA LEU A 126 18.56 -23.73 26.96
C LEU A 126 18.31 -24.48 25.64
N LYS A 127 17.67 -25.66 25.71
CA LYS A 127 17.34 -26.47 24.53
C LYS A 127 16.38 -25.76 23.57
N MET A 128 15.36 -25.08 24.11
CA MET A 128 14.40 -24.34 23.29
C MET A 128 15.04 -23.13 22.63
N THR A 129 15.92 -22.42 23.34
CA THR A 129 16.66 -21.27 22.81
C THR A 129 17.59 -21.68 21.67
N GLN A 130 18.29 -22.82 21.82
CA GLN A 130 19.11 -23.38 20.75
C GLN A 130 18.27 -23.73 19.51
N LYS A 131 17.16 -24.45 19.69
CA LYS A 131 16.24 -24.79 18.59
C LYS A 131 15.67 -23.55 17.89
N LEU A 132 15.35 -22.52 18.66
CA LEU A 132 14.85 -21.25 18.12
C LEU A 132 15.92 -20.56 17.26
N SER A 133 17.17 -20.51 17.73
CA SER A 133 18.31 -19.99 16.97
C SER A 133 18.55 -20.76 15.66
N GLU A 134 18.51 -22.10 15.72
CA GLU A 134 18.63 -22.96 14.54
C GLU A 134 17.52 -22.67 13.51
N LYS A 135 16.27 -22.57 13.98
CA LYS A 135 15.11 -22.26 13.11
C LYS A 135 15.15 -20.86 12.53
N GLN A 136 15.62 -19.86 13.30
CA GLN A 136 15.82 -18.51 12.78
C GLN A 136 16.89 -18.47 11.69
N THR A 137 17.99 -19.22 11.87
CA THR A 137 19.06 -19.34 10.88
C THR A 137 18.55 -20.01 9.60
N GLU A 138 17.76 -21.07 9.73
CA GLU A 138 17.12 -21.76 8.62
C GLU A 138 16.15 -20.84 7.87
N LEU A 139 15.31 -20.09 8.58
CA LEU A 139 14.40 -19.11 8.00
C LEU A 139 15.13 -18.02 7.23
N ALA A 140 16.18 -17.43 7.81
CA ALA A 140 17.00 -16.41 7.14
C ALA A 140 17.66 -16.96 5.86
N LYS A 141 18.09 -18.22 5.86
CA LYS A 141 18.64 -18.89 4.67
C LYS A 141 17.57 -19.07 3.58
N LEU A 142 16.37 -19.52 3.95
CA LEU A 142 15.25 -19.69 3.03
C LEU A 142 14.78 -18.35 2.44
N GLU A 143 14.69 -17.29 3.25
CA GLU A 143 14.35 -15.94 2.78
C GLU A 143 15.39 -15.39 1.80
N LYS A 144 16.68 -15.62 2.07
CA LYS A 144 17.76 -15.24 1.15
C LYS A 144 17.65 -16.01 -0.18
N GLN A 145 17.35 -17.32 -0.12
CA GLN A 145 17.13 -18.13 -1.32
C GLN A 145 15.92 -17.66 -2.12
N ARG A 146 14.78 -17.43 -1.45
CA ARG A 146 13.56 -16.85 -2.06
C ARG A 146 13.88 -15.52 -2.74
N GLY A 147 14.59 -14.64 -2.03
CA GLY A 147 15.00 -13.35 -2.56
C GLY A 147 15.88 -13.47 -3.80
N LYS A 148 16.79 -14.45 -3.83
CA LYS A 148 17.66 -14.72 -4.98
C LYS A 148 16.87 -15.18 -6.20
N VAL A 149 15.89 -16.06 -6.04
CA VAL A 149 15.01 -16.51 -7.14
C VAL A 149 14.33 -15.32 -7.81
N PHE A 150 13.79 -14.37 -7.04
CA PHE A 150 13.16 -13.17 -7.59
C PHE A 150 14.16 -12.20 -8.24
N THR A 151 15.38 -12.11 -7.71
CA THR A 151 16.46 -11.34 -8.36
C THR A 151 16.86 -11.96 -9.70
N ASP A 152 16.93 -13.29 -9.80
CA ASP A 152 17.37 -13.99 -11.00
C ASP A 152 16.28 -14.03 -12.09
N ILE A 153 14.99 -14.04 -11.71
CA ILE A 153 13.87 -14.06 -12.67
C ILE A 153 13.54 -12.67 -13.24
N ALA A 154 13.77 -11.60 -12.47
CA ALA A 154 13.41 -10.24 -12.89
C ALA A 154 14.05 -9.83 -14.23
N PRO A 155 15.37 -10.05 -14.48
CA PRO A 155 15.98 -9.77 -15.79
C PRO A 155 15.36 -10.59 -16.93
N LYS A 156 15.02 -11.87 -16.68
CA LYS A 156 14.41 -12.75 -17.69
C LYS A 156 13.02 -12.27 -18.11
N ILE A 157 12.23 -11.79 -17.15
CA ILE A 157 10.92 -11.19 -17.42
C ILE A 157 11.09 -9.91 -18.25
N THR A 158 12.02 -9.03 -17.87
CA THR A 158 12.33 -7.81 -18.63
C THR A 158 12.77 -8.13 -20.07
N GLU A 159 13.59 -9.16 -20.26
CA GLU A 159 14.05 -9.59 -21.58
C GLU A 159 12.91 -10.17 -22.43
N ALA A 160 12.06 -11.02 -21.83
CA ALA A 160 10.92 -11.64 -22.48
C ALA A 160 9.83 -10.62 -22.87
N ALA A 161 9.74 -9.52 -22.14
CA ALA A 161 8.73 -8.47 -22.30
C ALA A 161 9.25 -7.17 -22.94
N LYS A 162 10.41 -7.21 -23.62
CA LYS A 162 11.02 -6.07 -24.33
C LYS A 162 9.96 -5.29 -25.14
N GLY A 163 9.66 -4.06 -24.70
CA GLY A 163 8.70 -3.15 -25.33
C GLY A 163 7.43 -2.87 -24.51
N ALA A 164 7.00 -3.80 -23.64
CA ALA A 164 5.79 -3.66 -22.83
C ALA A 164 6.06 -3.29 -21.36
N VAL A 165 7.24 -3.68 -20.84
CA VAL A 165 7.62 -3.45 -19.45
C VAL A 165 8.67 -2.33 -19.37
N THR A 166 8.43 -1.36 -18.49
CA THR A 166 9.34 -0.21 -18.25
C THR A 166 10.74 -0.68 -17.87
N ARG A 167 11.77 0.14 -18.17
CA ARG A 167 13.20 -0.09 -17.83
C ARG A 167 13.50 -0.36 -16.34
N THR A 168 12.49 -0.39 -15.46
CA THR A 168 12.58 -0.42 -14.01
C THR A 168 12.00 -1.68 -13.36
N TYR A 169 11.72 -2.74 -14.12
CA TYR A 169 11.26 -4.01 -13.53
C TYR A 169 12.38 -4.69 -12.72
N ASN A 170 12.15 -4.82 -11.41
CA ASN A 170 13.14 -5.32 -10.46
C ASN A 170 12.57 -6.44 -9.56
N LYS A 171 13.39 -6.92 -8.62
CA LYS A 171 13.03 -7.97 -7.65
C LYS A 171 11.65 -7.73 -6.98
N ARG A 172 11.38 -6.50 -6.52
CA ARG A 172 10.12 -6.18 -5.82
C ARG A 172 8.91 -6.33 -6.73
N ASN A 173 9.05 -5.97 -8.01
CA ASN A 173 7.99 -6.17 -8.99
C ASN A 173 7.70 -7.65 -9.21
N ALA A 174 8.75 -8.48 -9.36
CA ALA A 174 8.61 -9.92 -9.53
C ALA A 174 7.95 -10.59 -8.31
N GLU A 175 8.33 -10.20 -7.10
CA GLU A 175 7.74 -10.74 -5.86
C GLU A 175 6.27 -10.33 -5.71
N ASN A 176 5.92 -9.07 -6.00
CA ASN A 176 4.53 -8.61 -6.00
C ASN A 176 3.67 -9.32 -7.06
N ALA A 177 4.21 -9.50 -8.27
CA ALA A 177 3.52 -10.21 -9.34
C ALA A 177 3.23 -11.66 -8.96
N TYR A 178 4.21 -12.34 -8.35
CA TYR A 178 4.06 -13.70 -7.85
C TYR A 178 3.00 -13.80 -6.74
N ASN A 179 3.00 -12.87 -5.78
CA ASN A 179 2.02 -12.84 -4.69
C ASN A 179 0.60 -12.52 -5.17
N GLY A 180 0.45 -11.84 -6.32
CA GLY A 180 -0.84 -11.57 -6.95
C GLY A 180 -1.40 -12.73 -7.79
N LEU A 181 -0.64 -13.82 -7.96
CA LEU A 181 -1.13 -14.99 -8.69
C LEU A 181 -2.20 -15.72 -7.87
N VAL A 182 -3.39 -15.83 -8.43
CA VAL A 182 -4.50 -16.62 -7.85
C VAL A 182 -4.30 -18.12 -8.14
N THR A 183 -3.66 -18.44 -9.25
CA THR A 183 -3.40 -19.81 -9.72
C THR A 183 -1.95 -19.97 -10.12
N PHE A 184 -1.27 -20.93 -9.52
CA PHE A 184 0.09 -21.33 -9.89
C PHE A 184 0.01 -22.44 -10.92
N GLN A 185 0.07 -22.07 -12.20
CA GLN A 185 0.15 -23.01 -13.31
C GLN A 185 1.53 -22.95 -13.93
N GLN A 186 2.16 -24.11 -14.12
CA GLN A 186 3.36 -24.20 -14.93
C GLN A 186 2.95 -24.17 -16.40
N LEU A 187 3.24 -23.06 -17.07
CA LEU A 187 3.02 -22.90 -18.51
C LEU A 187 4.10 -23.65 -19.29
N LYS A 188 3.76 -24.10 -20.51
CA LYS A 188 4.75 -24.70 -21.41
C LYS A 188 5.63 -23.60 -21.99
N LEU A 189 6.84 -23.97 -22.41
CA LEU A 189 7.77 -23.06 -23.09
C LEU A 189 7.20 -22.49 -24.39
N GLU A 190 6.31 -23.24 -25.05
CA GLU A 190 5.58 -22.82 -26.26
C GLU A 190 4.64 -21.65 -25.96
N ASP A 191 3.87 -21.73 -24.87
CA ASP A 191 2.95 -20.67 -24.42
C ASP A 191 3.71 -19.38 -24.08
N LEU A 192 4.90 -19.50 -23.47
CA LEU A 192 5.78 -18.37 -23.17
C LEU A 192 6.26 -17.69 -24.46
N ALA A 193 6.66 -18.46 -25.47
CA ALA A 193 7.14 -17.94 -26.73
C ALA A 193 6.02 -17.22 -27.51
N GLU A 194 4.80 -17.75 -27.48
CA GLU A 194 3.63 -17.12 -28.08
C GLU A 194 3.26 -15.82 -27.36
N ALA A 195 3.18 -15.82 -26.02
CA ALA A 195 2.92 -14.62 -25.23
C ALA A 195 4.01 -13.54 -25.44
N SER A 196 5.29 -13.92 -25.52
CA SER A 196 6.39 -13.00 -25.83
C SER A 196 6.31 -12.42 -27.24
N LYS A 197 5.84 -13.18 -28.25
CA LYS A 197 5.60 -12.66 -29.61
C LYS A 197 4.47 -11.62 -29.58
N THR A 198 3.38 -11.91 -28.90
CA THR A 198 2.24 -10.98 -28.73
C THR A 198 2.64 -9.71 -27.99
N MET A 199 3.45 -9.82 -26.92
CA MET A 199 3.97 -8.65 -26.19
C MET A 199 4.96 -7.81 -27.01
N LYS A 200 5.73 -8.42 -27.92
CA LYS A 200 6.59 -7.69 -28.86
C LYS A 200 5.79 -6.94 -29.94
N GLN A 201 4.60 -7.44 -30.29
CA GLN A 201 3.72 -6.78 -31.26
C GLN A 201 3.08 -5.49 -30.71
N SER A 202 2.92 -5.34 -29.38
CA SER A 202 2.25 -4.17 -28.79
C SER A 202 3.12 -2.92 -28.64
N ALA A 203 4.30 -2.86 -29.25
CA ALA A 203 5.16 -1.68 -29.29
C ALA A 203 5.30 -1.06 -30.69
N MET A 204 4.35 -1.31 -31.60
CA MET A 204 4.09 -0.28 -32.62
C MET A 204 3.39 0.87 -31.90
N ASN A 205 4.03 2.04 -31.87
CA ASN A 205 3.41 3.28 -31.44
C ASN A 205 1.99 3.30 -32.00
N LYS A 206 0.97 3.53 -31.16
CA LYS A 206 -0.35 3.90 -31.64
C LYS A 206 -0.13 5.04 -32.62
N LEU A 207 -0.22 4.75 -33.92
CA LEU A 207 -0.23 5.75 -34.95
C LEU A 207 -1.42 6.61 -34.61
N THR A 208 -1.15 7.84 -34.19
CA THR A 208 -2.20 8.83 -33.95
C THR A 208 -2.96 8.92 -35.26
N GLU A 209 -4.23 8.51 -35.23
CA GLU A 209 -5.08 8.52 -36.41
C GLU A 209 -5.05 9.94 -36.99
N PHE A 210 -4.58 10.07 -38.23
CA PHE A 210 -4.47 11.37 -38.87
C PHE A 210 -5.87 11.97 -38.96
N THR A 211 -6.11 13.00 -38.17
CA THR A 211 -7.39 13.71 -38.19
C THR A 211 -7.32 14.78 -39.25
N VAL A 212 -8.19 14.69 -40.26
CA VAL A 212 -8.26 15.68 -41.34
C VAL A 212 -8.58 17.05 -40.73
N PRO A 213 -7.72 18.07 -40.94
CA PRO A 213 -7.97 19.41 -40.40
C PRO A 213 -9.29 20.00 -40.90
N GLN A 214 -9.94 20.79 -40.06
CA GLN A 214 -11.13 21.54 -40.42
C GLN A 214 -10.73 22.96 -40.84
N ILE A 215 -11.29 23.45 -41.95
CA ILE A 215 -11.09 24.80 -42.46
C ILE A 215 -12.43 25.52 -42.52
N ARG A 216 -12.40 26.80 -42.17
CA ARG A 216 -13.54 27.69 -42.29
C ARG A 216 -13.61 28.28 -43.70
N LEU A 217 -14.70 27.98 -44.42
CA LEU A 217 -15.09 28.65 -45.66
C LEU A 217 -16.33 29.51 -45.39
N GLY A 218 -16.17 30.83 -45.49
CA GLY A 218 -17.19 31.79 -45.06
C GLY A 218 -17.66 31.59 -43.61
N GLN A 219 -18.92 31.17 -43.43
CA GLN A 219 -19.54 30.94 -42.12
C GLN A 219 -19.56 29.46 -41.69
N THR A 220 -19.04 28.54 -42.50
CA THR A 220 -19.11 27.09 -42.24
C THR A 220 -17.73 26.49 -42.09
N GLU A 221 -17.58 25.54 -41.18
CA GLU A 221 -16.40 24.67 -41.08
C GLU A 221 -16.60 23.40 -41.92
N LYS A 222 -15.56 23.01 -42.64
CA LYS A 222 -15.53 21.86 -43.55
C LYS A 222 -14.20 21.11 -43.39
N PRO A 223 -14.18 19.78 -43.57
CA PRO A 223 -12.93 19.04 -43.72
C PRO A 223 -12.08 19.61 -44.86
N LEU A 224 -10.76 19.62 -44.70
CA LEU A 224 -9.83 20.23 -45.67
C LEU A 224 -10.07 19.77 -47.13
N PHE A 225 -10.25 18.47 -47.36
CA PHE A 225 -10.43 17.95 -48.73
C PHE A 225 -11.75 18.41 -49.35
N ASP A 226 -12.85 18.37 -48.59
CA ASP A 226 -14.15 18.90 -49.01
C ASP A 226 -14.07 20.42 -49.27
N ALA A 227 -13.32 21.13 -48.43
CA ALA A 227 -13.10 22.57 -48.56
C ALA A 227 -12.35 22.89 -49.87
N ILE A 228 -11.33 22.11 -50.24
CA ILE A 228 -10.60 22.26 -51.51
C ILE A 228 -11.56 22.07 -52.69
N GLU A 229 -12.36 21.00 -52.70
CA GLU A 229 -13.28 20.70 -53.81
C GLU A 229 -14.33 21.82 -53.99
N LEU A 230 -14.96 22.24 -52.90
CA LEU A 230 -15.94 23.33 -52.91
C LEU A 230 -15.31 24.65 -53.36
N HIS A 231 -14.08 24.93 -52.93
CA HIS A 231 -13.38 26.15 -53.29
C HIS A 231 -13.00 26.18 -54.77
N VAL A 232 -12.59 25.05 -55.37
CA VAL A 232 -12.35 24.95 -56.81
C VAL A 232 -13.62 25.28 -57.60
N VAL A 233 -14.77 24.71 -57.21
CA VAL A 233 -16.06 25.01 -57.85
C VAL A 233 -16.42 26.49 -57.71
N ALA A 234 -16.23 27.07 -56.52
CA ALA A 234 -16.51 28.49 -56.27
C ALA A 234 -15.63 29.41 -57.14
N VAL A 235 -14.33 29.15 -57.23
CA VAL A 235 -13.40 29.92 -58.06
C VAL A 235 -13.75 29.75 -59.54
N SER A 236 -14.02 28.53 -60.01
CA SER A 236 -14.47 28.30 -61.38
C SER A 236 -15.73 29.12 -61.72
N ASN A 237 -16.71 29.15 -60.82
CA ASN A 237 -17.91 29.97 -61.01
C ASN A 237 -17.60 31.47 -61.07
N ILE A 238 -16.70 31.97 -60.22
CA ILE A 238 -16.26 33.38 -60.25
C ILE A 238 -15.59 33.72 -61.59
N LEU A 239 -14.73 32.82 -62.11
CA LEU A 239 -14.03 33.01 -63.38
C LEU A 239 -14.98 33.03 -64.60
N GLN A 240 -16.17 32.45 -64.49
CA GLN A 240 -17.20 32.49 -65.53
C GLN A 240 -18.05 33.79 -65.50
N ILE A 241 -17.93 34.61 -64.46
CA ILE A 241 -18.68 35.87 -64.37
C ILE A 241 -18.04 36.89 -65.32
N SER A 242 -18.73 37.21 -66.42
CA SER A 242 -18.38 38.31 -67.31
C SER A 242 -19.09 39.59 -66.88
N ALA A 243 -18.33 40.55 -66.34
CA ALA A 243 -18.86 41.90 -66.07
C ALA A 243 -19.18 42.58 -67.42
N THR A 244 -20.46 42.72 -67.76
CA THR A 244 -20.89 43.20 -69.09
C THR A 244 -21.40 44.65 -69.09
N SER A 245 -20.73 45.46 -69.92
CA SER A 245 -21.28 46.26 -71.05
C SER A 245 -21.08 47.78 -71.07
N SER A 246 -20.70 48.42 -69.96
CA SER A 246 -20.36 49.87 -69.92
C SER A 246 -18.89 50.09 -69.49
N ALA A 247 -17.99 49.27 -70.03
CA ALA A 247 -16.58 49.35 -69.66
C ALA A 247 -15.86 50.51 -70.37
N ILE A 248 -15.30 51.44 -69.61
CA ILE A 248 -14.41 52.47 -70.16
C ILE A 248 -13.10 51.79 -70.56
N GLU A 249 -12.87 51.60 -71.86
CA GLU A 249 -11.72 50.85 -72.42
C GLU A 249 -10.35 51.30 -71.89
N ARG A 250 -10.19 52.62 -71.65
CA ARG A 250 -8.96 53.17 -71.06
C ARG A 250 -8.69 52.63 -69.65
N LEU A 251 -9.74 52.46 -68.83
CA LEU A 251 -9.63 51.94 -67.48
C LEU A 251 -9.42 50.42 -67.50
N LYS A 252 -10.13 49.71 -68.39
CA LYS A 252 -9.94 48.27 -68.61
C LYS A 252 -8.50 47.89 -68.99
N LYS A 253 -7.86 48.68 -69.87
CA LYS A 253 -6.47 48.45 -70.30
C LYS A 253 -5.43 48.89 -69.28
N ASN A 254 -5.80 49.67 -68.26
CA ASN A 254 -4.88 50.23 -67.27
C ASN A 254 -5.40 50.01 -65.85
N PRO A 255 -5.15 48.83 -65.25
CA PRO A 255 -5.68 48.50 -63.91
C PRO A 255 -5.28 49.49 -62.82
N ALA A 256 -4.04 49.99 -62.83
CA ALA A 256 -3.57 50.99 -61.87
C ALA A 256 -4.35 52.32 -61.99
N LEU A 257 -4.70 52.71 -63.22
CA LEU A 257 -5.52 53.89 -63.46
C LEU A 257 -6.98 53.65 -63.03
N ALA A 258 -7.53 52.47 -63.32
CA ALA A 258 -8.88 52.10 -62.88
C ALA A 258 -9.02 52.18 -61.36
N ALA A 259 -8.07 51.61 -60.61
CA ALA A 259 -8.06 51.66 -59.15
C ALA A 259 -7.98 53.09 -58.62
N TRP A 260 -7.11 53.93 -59.21
CA TRP A 260 -7.03 55.35 -58.82
C TRP A 260 -8.33 56.11 -59.08
N VAL A 261 -8.97 55.90 -60.24
CA VAL A 261 -10.25 56.54 -60.58
C VAL A 261 -11.38 56.04 -59.68
N GLU A 262 -11.42 54.75 -59.34
CA GLU A 262 -12.41 54.16 -58.43
C GLU A 262 -12.31 54.78 -57.02
N VAL A 263 -11.13 54.77 -56.42
CA VAL A 263 -10.88 55.39 -55.11
C VAL A 263 -11.14 56.90 -55.15
N GLY A 264 -10.69 57.57 -56.22
CA GLY A 264 -10.92 59.00 -56.40
C GLY A 264 -12.40 59.35 -56.50
N ARG A 265 -13.22 58.49 -57.11
CA ARG A 265 -14.67 58.69 -57.20
C ARG A 265 -15.34 58.61 -55.83
N GLU A 266 -15.01 57.63 -55.00
CA GLU A 266 -15.54 57.55 -53.62
C GLU A 266 -15.21 58.80 -52.80
N LEU A 267 -14.03 59.38 -52.99
CA LEU A 267 -13.63 60.63 -52.33
C LEU A 267 -14.43 61.86 -52.81
N HIS A 268 -14.94 61.85 -54.04
CA HIS A 268 -15.72 62.96 -54.61
C HIS A 268 -17.23 62.86 -54.33
N ASP A 269 -17.75 61.67 -54.00
CA ASP A 269 -19.18 61.35 -53.80
C ASP A 269 -19.82 62.07 -52.59
N HIS A 270 -19.05 62.89 -51.87
CA HIS A 270 -19.47 63.61 -50.65
C HIS A 270 -19.30 65.14 -50.72
N SER A 271 -18.92 65.72 -51.87
CA SER A 271 -18.76 67.17 -52.02
C SER A 271 -19.99 67.80 -52.70
N ALA A 272 -20.63 68.78 -52.05
CA ALA A 272 -21.79 69.51 -52.61
C ALA A 272 -21.47 70.22 -53.95
N ASP A 273 -20.18 70.45 -54.22
CA ASP A 273 -19.69 71.19 -55.38
C ASP A 273 -19.26 70.29 -56.57
N MET A 274 -19.17 68.96 -56.38
CA MET A 274 -18.66 68.00 -57.38
C MET A 274 -17.33 68.42 -58.04
N LYS A 275 -16.40 68.99 -57.25
CA LYS A 275 -15.09 69.43 -57.74
C LYS A 275 -14.06 68.32 -57.55
N CYS A 276 -13.28 68.05 -58.59
CA CYS A 276 -12.15 67.13 -58.52
C CYS A 276 -11.07 67.71 -57.60
N GLU A 277 -10.59 66.94 -56.62
CA GLU A 277 -9.58 67.41 -55.67
C GLU A 277 -8.19 67.61 -56.32
N TYR A 278 -7.95 66.99 -57.47
CA TYR A 278 -6.68 67.14 -58.19
C TYR A 278 -6.61 68.44 -59.00
N CYS A 279 -7.57 68.66 -59.89
CA CYS A 279 -7.55 69.81 -60.81
C CYS A 279 -8.46 70.97 -60.37
N ARG A 280 -9.25 70.79 -59.30
CA ARG A 280 -10.23 71.76 -58.74
C ARG A 280 -11.33 72.19 -59.71
N GLN A 281 -11.50 71.47 -60.83
CA GLN A 281 -12.58 71.68 -61.80
C GLN A 281 -13.81 70.84 -61.45
N LYS A 282 -15.00 71.30 -61.86
CA LYS A 282 -16.25 70.55 -61.68
C LYS A 282 -16.26 69.31 -62.59
N ILE A 283 -16.61 68.17 -62.03
CA ILE A 283 -16.72 66.91 -62.77
C ILE A 283 -18.00 66.97 -63.63
N PRO A 284 -17.93 66.75 -64.96
CA PRO A 284 -19.11 66.71 -65.82
C PRO A 284 -20.07 65.59 -65.41
N VAL A 285 -21.38 65.86 -65.45
CA VAL A 285 -22.43 64.88 -65.09
C VAL A 285 -22.35 63.61 -65.96
N GLU A 286 -22.07 63.78 -67.25
CA GLU A 286 -21.88 62.67 -68.20
C GLU A 286 -20.69 61.78 -67.80
N ARG A 287 -19.61 62.39 -67.32
CA ARG A 287 -18.42 61.66 -66.89
C ARG A 287 -18.68 60.85 -65.63
N GLU A 288 -19.44 61.41 -64.68
CA GLU A 288 -19.85 60.66 -63.49
C GLU A 288 -20.77 59.49 -63.84
N ALA A 289 -21.71 59.69 -64.77
CA ALA A 289 -22.59 58.63 -65.25
C ALA A 289 -21.80 57.49 -65.93
N GLU A 290 -20.80 57.80 -66.76
CA GLU A 290 -19.90 56.80 -67.35
C GLU A 290 -19.12 56.01 -66.29
N LEU A 291 -18.59 56.70 -65.27
CA LEU A 291 -17.85 56.07 -64.18
C LEU A 291 -18.75 55.21 -63.29
N ALA A 292 -19.98 55.66 -63.00
CA ALA A 292 -20.98 54.92 -62.27
C ALA A 292 -21.43 53.65 -63.02
N ALA A 293 -21.56 53.75 -64.34
CA ALA A 293 -21.84 52.59 -65.18
C ALA A 293 -20.65 51.62 -65.24
N HIS A 294 -19.42 52.12 -65.21
CA HIS A 294 -18.20 51.30 -65.23
C HIS A 294 -17.98 50.56 -63.90
N PHE A 295 -18.05 51.26 -62.76
CA PHE A 295 -17.93 50.71 -61.41
C PHE A 295 -19.32 50.52 -60.80
N ASN A 296 -20.13 49.70 -61.44
CA ASN A 296 -21.48 49.40 -60.98
C ASN A 296 -21.47 48.39 -59.83
N THR A 297 -22.63 48.18 -59.20
CA THR A 297 -22.79 47.23 -58.09
C THR A 297 -22.39 45.80 -58.46
N SER A 298 -22.49 45.40 -59.73
CA SER A 298 -22.06 44.06 -60.17
C SER A 298 -20.54 43.90 -60.18
N ASP A 299 -19.80 44.96 -60.55
CA ASP A 299 -18.33 45.00 -60.49
C ASP A 299 -17.83 44.97 -59.04
N ALA A 300 -18.42 45.79 -58.17
CA ALA A 300 -18.11 45.79 -56.73
C ALA A 300 -18.37 44.42 -56.08
N ASN A 301 -19.51 43.79 -56.40
CA ASN A 301 -19.83 42.45 -55.92
C ASN A 301 -18.86 41.38 -56.46
N LEU A 302 -18.42 41.49 -57.71
CA LEU A 302 -17.45 40.57 -58.29
C LEU A 302 -16.08 40.71 -57.61
N LYS A 303 -15.60 41.95 -57.40
CA LYS A 303 -14.36 42.22 -56.65
C LYS A 303 -14.43 41.66 -55.24
N ALA A 304 -15.53 41.88 -54.52
CA ALA A 304 -15.71 41.32 -53.18
C ALA A 304 -15.68 39.78 -53.16
N LYS A 305 -16.26 39.12 -54.18
CA LYS A 305 -16.19 37.65 -54.34
C LYS A 305 -14.76 37.17 -54.62
N ILE A 306 -14.03 37.88 -55.48
CA ILE A 306 -12.63 37.56 -55.81
C ILE A 306 -11.75 37.69 -54.56
N GLU A 307 -11.86 38.79 -53.81
CA GLU A 307 -11.09 39.00 -52.57
C GLU A 307 -11.41 37.94 -51.51
N ARG A 308 -12.67 37.57 -51.34
CA ARG A 308 -13.04 36.46 -50.46
C ARG A 308 -12.37 35.15 -50.91
N ALA A 309 -12.43 34.84 -52.21
CA ALA A 309 -11.82 33.63 -52.74
C ALA A 309 -10.28 33.62 -52.56
N ILE A 310 -9.60 34.76 -52.75
CA ILE A 310 -8.15 34.86 -52.51
C ILE A 310 -7.80 34.55 -51.04
N ASN A 311 -8.57 35.09 -50.09
CA ASN A 311 -8.34 34.86 -48.68
C ASN A 311 -8.59 33.39 -48.28
N GLU A 312 -9.67 32.79 -48.79
CA GLU A 312 -9.96 31.36 -48.58
C GLU A 312 -8.86 30.47 -49.18
N ASN A 313 -8.36 30.81 -50.36
CA ASN A 313 -7.27 30.08 -51.00
C ASN A 313 -5.98 30.09 -50.15
N ARG A 314 -5.64 31.25 -49.58
CA ARG A 314 -4.48 31.40 -48.67
C ARG A 314 -4.62 30.52 -47.43
N ALA A 315 -5.80 30.50 -46.81
CA ALA A 315 -6.06 29.67 -45.62
C ALA A 315 -5.95 28.17 -45.94
N ILE A 316 -6.46 27.73 -47.08
CA ILE A 316 -6.30 26.34 -47.55
C ILE A 316 -4.82 26.02 -47.78
N TYR A 317 -4.08 26.90 -48.44
CA TYR A 317 -2.66 26.70 -48.72
C TYR A 317 -1.82 26.56 -47.44
N GLU A 318 -2.06 27.40 -46.43
CA GLU A 318 -1.38 27.34 -45.13
C GLU A 318 -1.62 26.03 -44.38
N GLU A 319 -2.79 25.41 -44.52
CA GLU A 319 -3.09 24.11 -43.92
C GLU A 319 -2.43 22.97 -44.69
N VAL A 320 -2.43 23.04 -46.03
CA VAL A 320 -1.75 22.05 -46.88
C VAL A 320 -0.25 22.03 -46.59
N GLU A 321 0.38 23.19 -46.43
CA GLU A 321 1.80 23.29 -46.04
C GLU A 321 2.07 22.68 -44.65
N ARG A 322 1.14 22.84 -43.70
CA ARG A 322 1.26 22.17 -42.38
C ARG A 322 1.19 20.64 -42.49
N ILE A 323 0.37 20.12 -43.39
CA ILE A 323 0.28 18.66 -43.64
C ILE A 323 1.52 18.16 -44.38
N ARG A 324 2.08 18.92 -45.32
CA ARG A 324 3.32 18.56 -46.05
C ARG A 324 4.53 18.36 -45.13
N GLY A 325 4.53 18.95 -43.95
CA GLY A 325 5.56 18.75 -42.92
C GLY A 325 5.44 17.44 -42.14
N LEU A 326 4.39 16.65 -42.33
CA LEU A 326 4.20 15.35 -41.67
C LEU A 326 5.07 14.28 -42.33
N SER A 327 5.71 13.45 -41.52
CA SER A 327 6.52 12.34 -42.05
C SER A 327 5.64 11.32 -42.78
N GLU A 328 6.20 10.70 -43.82
CA GLU A 328 5.52 9.69 -44.65
C GLU A 328 4.95 8.52 -43.83
N GLN A 329 5.58 8.24 -42.68
CA GLN A 329 5.14 7.25 -41.69
C GLN A 329 3.77 7.57 -41.04
N VAL A 330 3.38 8.85 -40.99
CA VAL A 330 2.09 9.30 -40.44
C VAL A 330 0.98 9.18 -41.49
N LEU A 331 1.31 9.31 -42.78
CA LEU A 331 0.34 9.30 -43.88
C LEU A 331 0.11 7.90 -44.46
N TYR A 332 1.15 7.06 -44.51
CA TYR A 332 1.06 5.70 -45.08
C TYR A 332 1.69 4.65 -44.16
N PRO A 333 1.00 4.26 -43.07
CA PRO A 333 1.55 3.27 -42.14
C PRO A 333 1.89 1.91 -42.77
N GLY A 334 1.18 1.54 -43.83
CA GLY A 334 1.36 0.27 -44.54
C GLY A 334 2.41 0.28 -45.66
N ALA A 335 2.84 1.45 -46.17
CA ALA A 335 3.73 1.52 -47.32
C ALA A 335 5.23 1.38 -46.96
N VAL A 336 5.60 1.70 -45.72
CA VAL A 336 6.97 1.54 -45.22
C VAL A 336 7.37 0.05 -45.17
N HIS A 337 6.39 -0.85 -45.07
CA HIS A 337 6.62 -2.29 -45.08
C HIS A 337 6.98 -2.86 -46.45
N SER A 338 6.66 -2.22 -47.58
CA SER A 338 7.01 -2.78 -48.90
C SER A 338 8.45 -2.48 -49.32
N TRP A 339 9.04 -1.39 -48.84
CA TRP A 339 10.40 -0.97 -49.21
C TRP A 339 11.49 -1.68 -48.41
N LEU A 340 11.24 -2.04 -47.15
CA LEU A 340 12.21 -2.75 -46.31
C LEU A 340 12.40 -4.22 -46.69
N TRP A 341 11.52 -4.81 -47.51
CA TRP A 341 11.65 -6.19 -47.97
C TRP A 341 12.31 -6.34 -49.35
N SER A 342 12.46 -5.26 -50.14
CA SER A 342 13.10 -5.32 -51.46
C SER A 342 14.63 -5.19 -51.41
N GLU A 343 15.20 -4.52 -50.40
CA GLU A 343 16.66 -4.35 -50.29
C GLU A 343 17.39 -5.56 -49.69
N THR A 344 16.68 -6.50 -49.06
CA THR A 344 17.29 -7.70 -48.45
C THR A 344 17.37 -8.92 -49.36
N GLN A 345 16.92 -8.85 -50.63
CA GLN A 345 16.97 -9.99 -51.55
C GLN A 345 18.13 -9.97 -52.56
N HIS A 346 18.97 -8.94 -52.57
CA HIS A 346 20.19 -8.90 -53.38
C HIS A 346 21.41 -8.53 -52.53
N SER A 347 21.92 -9.48 -51.75
CA SER A 347 23.28 -9.52 -51.23
C SER A 347 23.71 -10.95 -51.00
#